data_AF-A0A2D6TLA9-F1
#
_entry.id   AF-A0A2D6TLA9-F1
#
_cell.length_a   1.000
_cell.length_b   1.000
_cell.length_c   1.000
_cell.angle_alpha   90.00
_cell.angle_beta   90.00
_cell.angle_gamma   90.00
#
_symmetry.space_group_name_H-M   'P 1'
#
loop_
_entity.id
_entity.type
_entity.pdbx_description
1 polymer ?
#
loop_
_entity_poly.entity_id
_entity_poly.type
_entity_poly.pdbx_seq_one_letter_code
_entity_poly.pdbx_strand_id
1 'polypeptide(L)'
;MVVVQANSHPHDSDTVEYDKNYIINKIIFKNSKNKKINNATASIFYFKKKAIKNIVFKKNSFKDIVKNILPLIVKKKRLYAYKTIEYLNDFGTQDRLNDVKYSLNKGNIENLVSKNNKIAVFLGRDGVINKELDKGVKNIKEFIILPKIGKAIAKLNLNNIPCFIVSNQSVLAKKQITIKRFKEIIIYLDKHLSKHKAYIDDFLICANYKKIKYNDRKISFFSKYRKPNPGMIICLAKKYNINLRKSYLIGGNDTDILTGKLANLKTVLIKNIKTKSYRLGIKPDFNVNNLYEAVSLILRYKK
;
A
#
# COMPACT_ATOMS: atom_id res chain seq x y z
N MET A 1 19.07 9.35 1.51
CA MET A 1 17.92 8.44 1.46
C MET A 1 17.01 8.80 2.62
N VAL A 2 15.71 8.80 2.38
CA VAL A 2 14.68 9.02 3.39
C VAL A 2 13.94 7.70 3.57
N VAL A 3 13.89 7.18 4.79
CA VAL A 3 13.05 6.00 5.08
C VAL A 3 11.60 6.45 5.09
N VAL A 4 10.76 5.72 4.37
CA VAL A 4 9.34 6.03 4.22
C VAL A 4 8.51 4.78 4.44
N GLN A 5 7.32 4.98 5.00
CA GLN A 5 6.35 3.92 5.22
C GLN A 5 4.94 4.50 5.19
N ALA A 6 3.94 3.64 4.98
CA ALA A 6 2.58 4.01 5.29
C ALA A 6 2.37 3.96 6.81
N ASN A 7 1.52 4.82 7.35
CA ASN A 7 1.18 4.80 8.77
C ASN A 7 -0.31 5.09 9.03
N SER A 8 -0.75 4.90 10.27
CA SER A 8 -2.14 5.10 10.71
C SER A 8 -2.55 6.58 10.86
N HIS A 9 -1.60 7.51 10.74
CA HIS A 9 -1.78 8.94 11.02
C HIS A 9 -1.12 9.83 9.95
N PRO A 10 -1.44 9.65 8.66
CA PRO A 10 -0.75 10.34 7.56
C PRO A 10 -0.98 11.86 7.54
N HIS A 11 -2.01 12.35 8.23
CA HIS A 11 -2.32 13.78 8.33
C HIS A 11 -1.32 14.55 9.20
N ASP A 12 -0.70 13.87 10.18
CA ASP A 12 0.32 14.43 11.07
C ASP A 12 1.75 14.11 10.57
N SER A 13 1.88 13.54 9.37
CA SER A 13 3.16 13.16 8.79
C SER A 13 3.52 14.02 7.57
N ASP A 14 4.81 14.36 7.47
CA ASP A 14 5.38 14.77 6.21
C ASP A 14 5.45 13.55 5.29
N THR A 15 5.06 13.71 4.03
CA THR A 15 5.02 12.62 3.04
C THR A 15 5.87 12.97 1.83
N VAL A 16 6.23 11.96 1.03
CA VAL A 16 6.99 12.17 -0.20
C VAL A 16 6.30 11.56 -1.42
N GLU A 17 6.53 12.17 -2.58
CA GLU A 17 6.29 11.55 -3.88
C GLU A 17 7.62 11.16 -4.51
N TYR A 18 7.68 9.95 -5.07
CA TYR A 18 8.84 9.42 -5.77
C TYR A 18 8.43 8.67 -7.04
N ASP A 19 9.36 8.56 -7.98
CA ASP A 19 9.17 7.83 -9.24
C ASP A 19 9.50 6.33 -9.10
N LYS A 20 9.40 5.57 -10.21
CA LYS A 20 9.73 4.13 -10.24
C LYS A 20 11.16 3.76 -9.82
N ASN A 21 12.09 4.71 -9.85
CA ASN A 21 13.47 4.52 -9.42
C ASN A 21 13.66 4.99 -7.96
N TYR A 22 12.55 5.25 -7.25
CA TYR A 22 12.52 5.76 -5.89
C TYR A 22 13.15 7.15 -5.72
N ILE A 23 13.33 7.91 -6.80
CA ILE A 23 13.84 9.28 -6.69
C ILE A 23 12.71 10.18 -6.18
N ILE A 24 12.92 10.80 -5.03
CA ILE A 24 11.97 11.76 -4.43
C ILE A 24 11.97 13.03 -5.26
N ASN A 25 10.80 13.37 -5.79
CA ASN A 25 10.59 14.57 -6.60
C ASN A 25 9.84 15.67 -5.83
N LYS A 26 9.16 15.31 -4.74
CA LYS A 26 8.36 16.25 -3.95
C LYS A 26 8.25 15.79 -2.50
N ILE A 27 8.30 16.75 -1.58
CA ILE A 27 7.96 16.59 -0.17
C ILE A 27 6.66 17.35 0.05
N ILE A 28 5.73 16.74 0.77
CA ILE A 28 4.43 17.31 1.08
C ILE A 28 4.29 17.38 2.60
N PHE A 29 4.43 18.60 3.13
CA PHE A 29 4.45 18.86 4.57
C PHE A 29 3.07 18.65 5.22
N LYS A 30 3.06 18.22 6.49
CA LYS A 30 1.86 17.89 7.26
C LYS A 30 0.80 19.00 7.25
N ASN A 31 1.20 20.26 7.41
CA ASN A 31 0.30 21.42 7.45
C ASN A 31 -0.15 21.95 6.07
N SER A 32 0.22 21.30 4.96
CA SER A 32 -0.17 21.76 3.62
C SER A 32 -1.56 21.27 3.21
N LYS A 33 -2.29 22.09 2.44
CA LYS A 33 -3.58 21.72 1.79
C LYS A 33 -3.42 20.70 0.65
N ASN A 34 -2.20 20.25 0.38
CA ASN A 34 -1.89 19.36 -0.74
C ASN A 34 -2.45 17.96 -0.50
N LYS A 35 -2.96 17.35 -1.57
CA LYS A 35 -3.32 15.94 -1.63
C LYS A 35 -2.06 15.07 -1.46
N LYS A 36 -2.12 14.04 -0.61
CA LYS A 36 -0.97 13.18 -0.24
C LYS A 36 -1.31 11.71 -0.41
N ILE A 37 -0.38 10.94 -0.96
CA ILE A 37 -0.36 9.48 -0.84
C ILE A 37 0.41 9.15 0.44
N ASN A 38 -0.01 8.12 1.16
CA ASN A 38 0.58 7.71 2.43
C ASN A 38 1.99 7.08 2.28
N ASN A 39 2.98 7.90 1.95
CA ASN A 39 4.41 7.58 2.05
C ASN A 39 5.04 8.53 3.08
N ALA A 40 4.67 8.37 4.35
CA ALA A 40 5.14 9.17 5.46
C ALA A 40 6.63 8.98 5.70
N THR A 41 7.34 10.05 6.05
CA THR A 41 8.74 9.98 6.47
C THR A 41 8.83 9.35 7.85
N ALA A 42 9.70 8.36 8.04
CA ALA A 42 9.88 7.68 9.32
C ALA A 42 10.95 8.34 10.22
N SER A 43 11.29 9.61 9.99
CA SER A 43 12.35 10.36 10.68
C SER A 43 13.76 9.72 10.66
N ILE A 44 13.97 8.70 9.84
CA ILE A 44 15.28 8.08 9.61
C ILE A 44 15.84 8.57 8.27
N PHE A 45 17.03 9.16 8.32
CA PHE A 45 17.72 9.71 7.17
C PHE A 45 19.13 9.17 7.06
N TYR A 46 19.54 8.82 5.84
CA TYR A 46 20.90 8.39 5.54
C TYR A 46 21.52 9.27 4.46
N PHE A 47 22.61 9.97 4.79
CA PHE A 47 23.29 10.87 3.86
C PHE A 47 24.73 10.45 3.66
N LYS A 48 25.19 10.45 2.40
CA LYS A 48 26.64 10.50 2.14
C LYS A 48 27.16 11.87 2.58
N LYS A 49 28.31 11.93 3.26
CA LYS A 49 28.93 13.20 3.72
C LYS A 49 28.95 14.29 2.62
N LYS A 50 29.32 13.91 1.39
CA LYS A 50 29.34 14.83 0.23
C LYS A 50 28.00 15.48 -0.14
N ALA A 51 26.88 14.86 0.22
CA ALA A 51 25.54 15.37 -0.10
C ALA A 51 25.15 16.60 0.75
N ILE A 52 25.76 16.75 1.93
CA ILE A 52 25.47 17.82 2.89
C ILE A 52 26.60 18.85 3.00
N LYS A 53 27.76 18.62 2.36
CA LYS A 53 28.94 19.53 2.43
C LYS A 53 28.63 20.98 2.06
N ASN A 54 27.71 21.20 1.11
CA ASN A 54 27.39 22.55 0.62
C ASN A 54 26.23 23.20 1.41
N ILE A 55 25.83 22.61 2.53
CA ILE A 55 24.81 23.19 3.41
C ILE A 55 25.55 24.05 4.42
N VAL A 56 25.43 25.37 4.26
CA VAL A 56 26.02 26.34 5.18
C VAL A 56 25.17 26.41 6.45
N PHE A 57 25.77 26.19 7.61
CA PHE A 57 25.16 26.46 8.92
C PHE A 57 25.75 27.76 9.45
N LYS A 58 24.91 28.77 9.71
CA LYS A 58 25.37 29.98 10.39
C LYS A 58 25.59 29.64 11.87
N LYS A 59 26.58 30.28 12.50
CA LYS A 59 26.81 30.17 13.95
C LYS A 59 25.50 30.52 14.67
N ASN A 60 25.13 29.73 15.68
CA ASN A 60 23.89 29.88 16.46
C ASN A 60 22.58 29.80 15.65
N SER A 61 22.57 29.08 14.52
CA SER A 61 21.35 28.83 13.74
C SER A 61 20.98 27.35 13.73
N PHE A 62 19.68 27.08 13.75
CA PHE A 62 19.12 25.73 13.61
C PHE A 62 18.52 25.55 12.23
N LYS A 63 18.69 24.36 11.65
CA LYS A 63 18.03 23.95 10.40
C LYS A 63 17.36 22.61 10.60
N ASP A 64 16.05 22.59 10.39
CA ASP A 64 15.25 21.38 10.35
C ASP A 64 15.63 20.55 9.11
N ILE A 65 15.90 19.26 9.32
CA ILE A 65 16.34 18.38 8.23
C ILE A 65 15.27 18.31 7.14
N VAL A 66 14.00 18.15 7.51
CA VAL A 66 12.89 17.95 6.56
C VAL A 66 12.47 19.25 5.89
N LYS A 67 12.37 20.36 6.63
CA LYS A 67 11.91 21.66 6.13
C LYS A 67 13.00 22.47 5.44
N ASN A 68 14.24 22.40 5.92
CA ASN A 68 15.32 23.26 5.41
C ASN A 68 16.32 22.51 4.54
N ILE A 69 16.65 21.24 4.86
CA ILE A 69 17.71 20.50 4.17
C ILE A 69 17.18 19.69 2.98
N LEU A 70 16.18 18.83 3.20
CA LEU A 70 15.68 17.93 2.16
C LEU A 70 15.21 18.65 0.88
N PRO A 71 14.52 19.80 0.93
CA PRO A 71 14.08 20.51 -0.29
C PRO A 71 15.25 20.93 -1.18
N LEU A 72 16.40 21.27 -0.61
CA LEU A 72 17.62 21.62 -1.36
C LEU A 72 18.18 20.41 -2.10
N ILE A 73 18.08 19.21 -1.52
CA ILE A 73 18.57 17.96 -2.12
C ILE A 73 17.59 17.43 -3.17
N VAL A 74 16.28 17.59 -2.96
CA VAL A 74 15.23 17.20 -3.93
C VAL A 74 15.40 17.96 -5.25
N LYS A 75 15.71 19.26 -5.20
CA LYS A 75 15.98 20.07 -6.41
C LYS A 75 17.10 19.49 -7.28
N LYS A 76 18.08 18.81 -6.67
CA LYS A 76 19.21 18.17 -7.36
C LYS A 76 18.90 16.77 -7.88
N LYS A 77 17.69 16.22 -7.64
CA LYS A 77 17.27 14.83 -7.95
C LYS A 77 18.22 13.76 -7.40
N ARG A 78 18.77 13.99 -6.20
CA ARG A 78 19.72 13.07 -5.52
C ARG A 78 19.20 12.52 -4.20
N LEU A 79 17.90 12.63 -3.96
CA LEU A 79 17.24 12.10 -2.77
C LEU A 79 16.39 10.88 -3.16
N TYR A 80 16.58 9.78 -2.44
CA TYR A 80 15.91 8.51 -2.72
C TYR A 80 15.03 8.11 -1.54
N ALA A 81 13.85 7.56 -1.82
CA ALA A 81 12.97 6.95 -0.84
C ALA A 81 13.40 5.50 -0.59
N TYR A 82 13.45 5.09 0.67
CA TYR A 82 13.55 3.69 1.07
C TYR A 82 12.22 3.30 1.68
N LYS A 83 11.38 2.64 0.88
CA LYS A 83 10.06 2.23 1.33
C LYS A 83 10.14 0.91 2.07
N THR A 84 9.80 0.92 3.35
CA THR A 84 9.81 -0.25 4.24
C THR A 84 8.42 -0.57 4.77
N ILE A 85 8.28 -1.78 5.31
CA ILE A 85 7.15 -2.25 6.13
C ILE A 85 7.62 -2.73 7.50
N GLU A 86 8.90 -2.49 7.82
CA GLU A 86 9.47 -2.88 9.10
C GLU A 86 8.80 -2.13 10.24
N TYR A 87 8.86 -2.69 11.45
CA TYR A 87 8.20 -2.08 12.60
C TYR A 87 8.90 -0.79 13.02
N LEU A 88 8.38 0.34 12.53
CA LEU A 88 8.73 1.69 12.97
C LEU A 88 7.43 2.35 13.41
N ASN A 89 7.25 2.60 14.70
CA ASN A 89 6.06 3.25 15.21
C ASN A 89 6.42 4.45 16.07
N ASP A 90 5.76 5.56 15.77
CA ASP A 90 5.72 6.71 16.65
C ASP A 90 4.77 6.41 17.82
N PHE A 91 5.21 6.70 19.04
CA PHE A 91 4.45 6.54 20.28
C PHE A 91 4.27 7.86 21.03
N GLY A 92 4.36 9.00 20.32
CA GLY A 92 4.22 10.34 20.90
C GLY A 92 2.83 10.72 21.43
N THR A 93 1.83 9.84 21.35
CA THR A 93 0.49 10.04 21.95
C THR A 93 0.07 8.82 22.76
N GLN A 94 -0.84 9.00 23.73
CA GLN A 94 -1.32 7.89 24.57
C GLN A 94 -1.94 6.76 23.75
N ASP A 95 -2.75 7.10 22.74
CA ASP A 95 -3.32 6.13 21.81
C ASP A 95 -2.24 5.32 21.08
N ARG A 96 -1.22 5.98 20.56
CA ARG A 96 -0.12 5.32 19.83
C ARG A 96 0.71 4.45 20.76
N LEU A 97 0.95 4.91 22.00
CA LEU A 97 1.62 4.11 23.02
C LEU A 97 0.83 2.83 23.36
N ASN A 98 -0.50 2.92 23.43
CA ASN A 98 -1.36 1.75 23.67
C ASN A 98 -1.26 0.73 22.51
N ASP A 99 -1.24 1.20 21.25
CA ASP A 99 -1.06 0.34 20.08
C ASP A 99 0.31 -0.37 20.07
N VAL A 100 1.37 0.34 20.49
CA VAL A 100 2.72 -0.22 20.64
C VAL A 100 2.74 -1.28 21.75
N LYS A 101 2.16 -0.98 22.92
CA LYS A 101 2.04 -1.94 24.03
C LYS A 101 1.26 -3.19 23.60
N TYR A 102 0.14 -3.03 22.88
CA TYR A 102 -0.61 -4.14 22.33
C TYR A 102 0.25 -5.01 21.40
N SER A 103 1.00 -4.38 20.48
CA SER A 103 1.87 -5.05 19.53
C SER A 103 2.96 -5.87 20.21
N LEU A 104 3.61 -5.29 21.23
CA LEU A 104 4.63 -5.94 22.05
C LEU A 104 4.04 -7.13 22.81
N ASN A 105 2.93 -6.93 23.53
CA ASN A 105 2.29 -7.97 24.33
C ASN A 105 1.79 -9.16 23.49
N LYS A 106 1.40 -8.92 22.23
CA LYS A 106 0.99 -9.99 21.31
C LYS A 106 2.16 -10.67 20.59
N GLY A 107 3.39 -10.17 20.71
CA GLY A 107 4.56 -10.68 19.97
C GLY A 107 4.48 -10.49 18.45
N ASN A 108 3.45 -9.80 17.94
CA ASN A 108 3.20 -9.71 16.51
C ASN A 108 4.27 -8.90 15.75
N ILE A 109 5.07 -8.11 16.46
CA ILE A 109 6.17 -7.29 15.91
C ILE A 109 7.19 -8.15 15.18
N GLU A 110 7.39 -9.40 15.60
CA GLU A 110 8.29 -10.35 14.94
C GLU A 110 7.99 -10.51 13.45
N ASN A 111 6.71 -10.40 13.05
CA ASN A 111 6.31 -10.49 11.65
C ASN A 111 6.87 -9.34 10.80
N LEU A 112 7.22 -8.20 11.40
CA LEU A 112 7.74 -7.02 10.71
C LEU A 112 9.25 -6.81 10.91
N VAL A 113 9.95 -7.73 11.57
CA VAL A 113 11.42 -7.70 11.65
C VAL A 113 12.03 -7.95 10.26
N SER A 114 13.06 -7.19 9.92
CA SER A 114 13.70 -7.22 8.59
C SER A 114 14.14 -8.62 8.15
N LYS A 115 14.81 -9.35 9.06
CA LYS A 115 15.34 -10.71 8.86
C LYS A 115 14.26 -11.78 8.64
N ASN A 116 13.02 -11.53 9.05
CA ASN A 116 11.97 -12.53 9.02
C ASN A 116 11.23 -12.54 7.68
N ASN A 117 10.83 -13.74 7.26
CA ASN A 117 9.91 -13.93 6.14
C ASN A 117 8.49 -13.65 6.60
N LYS A 118 7.91 -12.55 6.13
CA LYS A 118 6.71 -11.95 6.71
C LYS A 118 5.44 -12.59 6.15
N ILE A 119 4.42 -12.76 6.98
CA ILE A 119 3.07 -13.10 6.55
C ILE A 119 2.37 -11.82 6.13
N ALA A 120 1.76 -11.79 4.95
CA ALA A 120 1.03 -10.64 4.43
C ALA A 120 -0.34 -11.02 3.86
N VAL A 121 -1.15 -9.99 3.62
CA VAL A 121 -2.44 -10.08 2.95
C VAL A 121 -2.43 -9.25 1.68
N PHE A 122 -2.63 -9.90 0.54
CA PHE A 122 -2.84 -9.24 -0.73
C PHE A 122 -4.35 -9.03 -0.94
N LEU A 123 -4.72 -7.85 -1.42
CA LEU A 123 -6.10 -7.43 -1.61
C LEU A 123 -6.35 -7.12 -3.09
N GLY A 124 -7.43 -7.69 -3.64
CA GLY A 124 -8.11 -7.09 -4.78
C GLY A 124 -8.62 -5.68 -4.43
N ARG A 125 -9.00 -4.90 -5.45
CA ARG A 125 -9.55 -3.55 -5.24
C ARG A 125 -11.05 -3.51 -5.55
N ASP A 126 -11.39 -3.66 -6.82
CA ASP A 126 -12.78 -3.68 -7.28
C ASP A 126 -13.43 -5.00 -6.85
N GLY A 127 -14.57 -4.92 -6.17
CA GLY A 127 -15.28 -6.06 -5.56
C GLY A 127 -14.79 -6.46 -4.16
N VAL A 128 -13.68 -5.88 -3.68
CA VAL A 128 -13.06 -6.21 -2.37
C VAL A 128 -13.00 -4.99 -1.46
N ILE A 129 -12.46 -3.88 -1.96
CA ILE A 129 -12.32 -2.60 -1.26
C ILE A 129 -13.46 -1.65 -1.68
N ASN A 130 -13.75 -1.60 -2.97
CA ASN A 130 -14.83 -0.78 -3.53
C ASN A 130 -15.82 -1.65 -4.31
N LYS A 131 -17.03 -1.13 -4.54
CA LYS A 131 -18.02 -1.77 -5.41
C LYS A 131 -17.42 -2.00 -6.80
N GLU A 132 -17.60 -3.21 -7.33
CA GLU A 132 -17.18 -3.54 -8.69
C GLU A 132 -18.14 -2.94 -9.72
N LEU A 133 -17.59 -2.35 -10.78
CA LEU A 133 -18.33 -1.83 -11.93
C LEU A 133 -17.82 -2.51 -13.21
N ASP A 134 -18.73 -2.95 -14.08
CA ASP A 134 -18.37 -3.68 -15.31
C ASP A 134 -17.43 -2.91 -16.24
N LYS A 135 -17.62 -1.59 -16.31
CA LYS A 135 -16.78 -0.70 -17.13
C LYS A 135 -15.52 -0.20 -16.39
N GLY A 136 -15.28 -0.69 -15.17
CA GLY A 136 -14.25 -0.20 -14.26
C GLY A 136 -14.56 1.19 -13.68
N VAL A 137 -13.91 1.53 -12.57
CA VAL A 137 -14.02 2.84 -11.91
C VAL A 137 -13.15 3.88 -12.62
N LYS A 138 -13.73 5.00 -13.01
CA LYS A 138 -13.09 6.06 -13.83
C LYS A 138 -12.92 7.39 -13.09
N ASN A 139 -13.54 7.56 -11.94
CA ASN A 139 -13.45 8.77 -11.13
C ASN A 139 -13.80 8.47 -9.65
N ILE A 140 -13.64 9.46 -8.78
CA ILE A 140 -13.90 9.33 -7.34
C ILE A 140 -15.38 9.06 -7.04
N LYS A 141 -16.31 9.64 -7.80
CA LYS A 141 -17.76 9.46 -7.57
C LYS A 141 -18.18 8.00 -7.78
N GLU A 142 -17.52 7.31 -8.70
CA GLU A 142 -17.70 5.88 -8.96
C GLU A 142 -16.97 4.97 -7.95
N PHE A 143 -15.99 5.49 -7.19
CA PHE A 143 -15.21 4.72 -6.22
C PHE A 143 -15.95 4.59 -4.88
N ILE A 144 -16.99 3.77 -4.86
CA ILE A 144 -17.82 3.53 -3.67
C ILE A 144 -17.12 2.51 -2.77
N ILE A 145 -16.50 2.96 -1.68
CA ILE A 145 -15.85 2.10 -0.69
C ILE A 145 -16.90 1.25 0.03
N LEU A 146 -16.64 -0.05 0.15
CA LEU A 146 -17.56 -0.99 0.77
C LEU A 146 -17.64 -0.78 2.30
N PRO A 147 -18.69 -1.29 2.97
CA PRO A 147 -18.79 -1.19 4.43
C PRO A 147 -17.62 -1.87 5.16
N LYS A 148 -17.25 -1.33 6.33
CA LYS A 148 -16.24 -1.88 7.26
C LYS A 148 -14.81 -2.03 6.71
N ILE A 149 -14.48 -1.47 5.54
CA ILE A 149 -13.14 -1.56 4.94
C ILE A 149 -12.05 -0.99 5.84
N GLY A 150 -12.23 0.25 6.35
CA GLY A 150 -11.28 0.86 7.28
C GLY A 150 -11.10 0.03 8.55
N LYS A 151 -12.18 -0.50 9.13
CA LYS A 151 -12.12 -1.37 10.32
C LYS A 151 -11.37 -2.69 10.05
N ALA A 152 -11.57 -3.29 8.88
CA ALA A 152 -10.90 -4.53 8.51
C ALA A 152 -9.39 -4.33 8.34
N ILE A 153 -8.98 -3.27 7.62
CA ILE A 153 -7.56 -2.97 7.38
C ILE A 153 -6.87 -2.54 8.68
N ALA A 154 -7.52 -1.72 9.51
CA ALA A 154 -6.99 -1.37 10.84
C ALA A 154 -6.67 -2.61 11.69
N LYS A 155 -7.51 -3.65 11.61
CA LYS A 155 -7.31 -4.89 12.35
C LYS A 155 -6.08 -5.68 11.86
N LEU A 156 -5.78 -5.63 10.55
CA LEU A 156 -4.52 -6.17 10.01
C LEU A 156 -3.32 -5.36 10.50
N ASN A 157 -3.39 -4.03 10.40
CA ASN A 157 -2.30 -3.14 10.79
C ASN A 157 -1.96 -3.31 12.28
N LEU A 158 -2.97 -3.34 13.17
CA LEU A 158 -2.79 -3.54 14.62
C LEU A 158 -2.17 -4.91 14.96
N ASN A 159 -2.37 -5.92 14.10
CA ASN A 159 -1.76 -7.24 14.25
C ASN A 159 -0.42 -7.39 13.50
N ASN A 160 0.15 -6.27 13.05
CA ASN A 160 1.43 -6.21 12.33
C ASN A 160 1.47 -7.14 11.11
N ILE A 161 0.35 -7.22 10.38
CA ILE A 161 0.25 -7.96 9.12
C ILE A 161 0.20 -6.95 7.97
N PRO A 162 1.24 -6.87 7.13
CA PRO A 162 1.25 -6.01 5.97
C PRO A 162 0.10 -6.34 5.03
N CYS A 163 -0.50 -5.32 4.46
CA CYS A 163 -1.54 -5.44 3.47
C CYS A 163 -1.22 -4.67 2.20
N PHE A 164 -1.35 -5.35 1.06
CA PHE A 164 -0.99 -4.80 -0.25
C PHE A 164 -2.14 -4.85 -1.23
N ILE A 165 -2.35 -3.81 -2.03
CA ILE A 165 -3.33 -3.85 -3.13
C ILE A 165 -2.66 -4.36 -4.41
N VAL A 166 -3.25 -5.38 -5.04
CA VAL A 166 -2.84 -5.89 -6.36
C VAL A 166 -4.03 -5.87 -7.32
N SER A 167 -4.03 -4.97 -8.31
CA SER A 167 -5.24 -4.68 -9.08
C SER A 167 -5.05 -4.50 -10.58
N ASN A 168 -5.96 -5.06 -11.37
CA ASN A 168 -6.03 -4.87 -12.83
C ASN A 168 -6.79 -3.57 -13.13
N GLN A 169 -6.16 -2.58 -13.75
CA GLN A 169 -6.72 -1.23 -13.98
C GLN A 169 -6.71 -0.85 -15.46
N SER A 170 -7.45 -1.62 -16.27
CA SER A 170 -7.48 -1.45 -17.74
C SER A 170 -7.98 -0.08 -18.21
N VAL A 171 -8.74 0.63 -17.36
CA VAL A 171 -9.26 1.98 -17.64
C VAL A 171 -8.15 2.97 -18.00
N LEU A 172 -6.93 2.77 -17.49
CA LEU A 172 -5.75 3.59 -17.79
C LEU A 172 -5.24 3.36 -19.23
N ALA A 173 -5.05 2.10 -19.65
CA ALA A 173 -4.62 1.80 -21.03
C ALA A 173 -5.71 2.15 -22.06
N LYS A 174 -6.99 2.05 -21.67
CA LYS A 174 -8.12 2.49 -22.48
C LYS A 174 -8.31 4.02 -22.53
N LYS A 175 -7.42 4.80 -21.88
CA LYS A 175 -7.49 6.27 -21.78
C LYS A 175 -8.82 6.80 -21.19
N GLN A 176 -9.53 5.99 -20.41
CA GLN A 176 -10.79 6.35 -19.75
C GLN A 176 -10.58 7.14 -18.45
N ILE A 177 -9.38 7.05 -17.88
CA ILE A 177 -8.93 7.83 -16.73
C ILE A 177 -7.47 8.20 -16.93
N THR A 178 -7.07 9.40 -16.52
CA THR A 178 -5.66 9.81 -16.51
C THR A 178 -4.96 9.30 -15.25
N ILE A 179 -3.63 9.17 -15.28
CA ILE A 179 -2.87 8.81 -14.07
C ILE A 179 -3.09 9.81 -12.93
N LYS A 180 -3.24 11.09 -13.25
CA LYS A 180 -3.53 12.14 -12.28
C LYS A 180 -4.83 11.84 -11.55
N ARG A 181 -5.92 11.55 -12.28
CA ARG A 181 -7.22 11.19 -11.69
C ARG A 181 -7.19 9.86 -10.95
N PHE A 182 -6.41 8.89 -11.43
CA PHE A 182 -6.21 7.63 -10.71
C PHE A 182 -5.50 7.84 -9.36
N LYS A 183 -4.47 8.70 -9.31
CA LYS A 183 -3.84 9.11 -8.04
C LYS A 183 -4.85 9.76 -7.09
N GLU A 184 -5.82 10.52 -7.59
CA GLU A 184 -6.87 11.09 -6.73
C GLU A 184 -7.75 10.01 -6.08
N ILE A 185 -7.98 8.86 -6.73
CA ILE A 185 -8.68 7.72 -6.14
C ILE A 185 -7.84 7.09 -5.01
N ILE A 186 -6.53 6.92 -5.22
CA ILE A 186 -5.62 6.42 -4.17
C ILE A 186 -5.64 7.35 -2.95
N ILE A 187 -5.52 8.66 -3.18
CA ILE A 187 -5.54 9.66 -2.10
C ILE A 187 -6.90 9.65 -1.39
N TYR A 188 -7.99 9.47 -2.13
CA TYR A 188 -9.32 9.35 -1.54
C TYR A 188 -9.43 8.11 -0.63
N LEU A 189 -8.88 6.97 -1.06
CA LEU A 189 -8.79 5.77 -0.22
C LEU A 189 -7.93 5.98 1.02
N ASP A 190 -6.73 6.54 0.89
CA ASP A 190 -5.84 6.86 2.04
C ASP A 190 -6.55 7.79 3.04
N LYS A 191 -7.27 8.80 2.55
CA LYS A 191 -8.07 9.70 3.41
C LYS A 191 -9.20 8.95 4.11
N HIS A 192 -9.86 8.00 3.45
CA HIS A 192 -10.88 7.18 4.09
C HIS A 192 -10.28 6.27 5.18
N LEU A 193 -9.17 5.59 4.88
CA LEU A 193 -8.51 4.67 5.82
C LEU A 193 -7.96 5.38 7.05
N SER A 194 -7.39 6.58 6.89
CA SER A 194 -6.83 7.33 8.02
C SER A 194 -7.87 7.71 9.08
N LYS A 195 -9.15 7.88 8.71
CA LYS A 195 -10.26 8.06 9.67
C LYS A 195 -10.46 6.86 10.60
N HIS A 196 -9.96 5.70 10.20
CA HIS A 196 -10.04 4.45 10.95
C HIS A 196 -8.68 4.00 11.50
N LYS A 197 -7.67 4.89 11.52
CA LYS A 197 -6.28 4.55 11.87
C LYS A 197 -5.73 3.38 11.03
N ALA A 198 -6.21 3.24 9.80
CA ALA A 198 -5.87 2.17 8.88
C ALA A 198 -4.97 2.68 7.74
N TYR A 199 -4.19 1.78 7.13
CA TYR A 199 -3.36 2.08 5.99
C TYR A 199 -3.05 0.84 5.13
N ILE A 200 -2.74 1.08 3.85
CA ILE A 200 -2.20 0.08 2.92
C ILE A 200 -0.70 0.30 2.82
N ASP A 201 0.09 -0.77 3.03
CA ASP A 201 1.55 -0.70 3.04
C ASP A 201 2.11 -0.34 1.66
N ASP A 202 1.64 -1.01 0.62
CA ASP A 202 2.02 -0.75 -0.76
C ASP A 202 0.97 -1.25 -1.75
N PHE A 203 1.11 -0.86 -3.01
CA PHE A 203 0.23 -1.36 -4.04
C PHE A 203 0.92 -1.44 -5.40
N LEU A 204 0.48 -2.41 -6.19
CA LEU A 204 0.81 -2.52 -7.60
C LEU A 204 -0.46 -2.64 -8.42
N ILE A 205 -0.47 -1.96 -9.56
CA ILE A 205 -1.54 -2.05 -10.54
C ILE A 205 -1.01 -2.47 -11.90
N CYS A 206 -1.81 -3.22 -12.65
CA CYS A 206 -1.55 -3.46 -14.05
C CYS A 206 -2.56 -2.72 -14.93
N ALA A 207 -2.08 -1.71 -15.65
CA ALA A 207 -2.92 -0.97 -16.60
C ALA A 207 -3.09 -1.68 -17.95
N ASN A 208 -2.22 -2.63 -18.30
CA ASN A 208 -2.27 -3.35 -19.57
C ASN A 208 -3.61 -4.10 -19.74
N TYR A 209 -4.12 -4.15 -20.97
CA TYR A 209 -5.37 -4.83 -21.30
C TYR A 209 -5.35 -5.42 -22.71
N LYS A 210 -5.47 -6.76 -22.82
CA LYS A 210 -5.35 -7.48 -24.10
C LYS A 210 -4.06 -7.04 -24.84
N LYS A 211 -4.18 -6.57 -26.08
CA LYS A 211 -3.08 -6.07 -26.91
C LYS A 211 -2.68 -4.61 -26.58
N ILE A 212 -3.44 -3.90 -25.73
CA ILE A 212 -3.18 -2.50 -25.39
C ILE A 212 -2.21 -2.41 -24.20
N LYS A 213 -1.04 -1.82 -24.42
CA LYS A 213 -0.04 -1.55 -23.37
C LYS A 213 -0.19 -0.12 -22.84
N TYR A 214 0.13 0.06 -21.56
CA TYR A 214 0.18 1.37 -20.94
C TYR A 214 1.61 1.93 -20.97
N ASN A 215 1.76 3.17 -21.45
CA ASN A 215 3.06 3.72 -21.81
C ASN A 215 3.72 4.55 -20.70
N ASP A 216 2.98 5.03 -19.70
CA ASP A 216 3.60 5.79 -18.60
C ASP A 216 4.33 4.83 -17.65
N ARG A 217 5.64 4.72 -17.87
CA ARG A 217 6.56 3.88 -17.11
C ARG A 217 7.23 4.63 -15.95
N LYS A 218 6.85 5.88 -15.65
CA LYS A 218 7.49 6.66 -14.56
C LYS A 218 6.89 6.38 -13.19
N ILE A 219 5.75 5.70 -13.16
CA ILE A 219 4.95 5.46 -11.96
C ILE A 219 5.53 4.28 -11.16
N SER A 220 5.78 4.49 -9.87
CA SER A 220 6.36 3.47 -8.96
C SER A 220 5.44 2.29 -8.67
N PHE A 221 4.12 2.51 -8.74
CA PHE A 221 3.11 1.49 -8.46
C PHE A 221 2.58 0.78 -9.71
N PHE A 222 3.24 0.90 -10.86
CA PHE A 222 2.85 0.19 -12.09
C PHE A 222 3.58 -1.15 -12.23
N SER A 223 2.84 -2.17 -12.66
CA SER A 223 3.35 -3.48 -13.03
C SER A 223 2.91 -3.88 -14.44
N LYS A 224 3.80 -4.57 -15.18
CA LYS A 224 3.49 -5.14 -16.49
C LYS A 224 2.64 -6.41 -16.43
N TYR A 225 2.54 -7.04 -15.26
CA TYR A 225 1.90 -8.33 -15.04
C TYR A 225 0.43 -8.17 -14.71
N ARG A 226 -0.44 -8.65 -15.60
CA ARG A 226 -1.90 -8.61 -15.44
C ARG A 226 -2.38 -9.93 -14.83
N LYS A 227 -3.23 -9.86 -13.80
CA LYS A 227 -3.92 -11.06 -13.26
C LYS A 227 -4.69 -11.76 -14.40
N PRO A 228 -4.62 -13.09 -14.54
CA PRO A 228 -4.24 -14.06 -13.49
C PRO A 228 -2.73 -14.29 -13.27
N ASN A 229 -1.85 -13.64 -14.03
CA ASN A 229 -0.42 -13.75 -13.78
C ASN A 229 -0.05 -13.23 -12.37
N PRO A 230 0.71 -13.99 -11.56
CA PRO A 230 1.02 -13.64 -10.17
C PRO A 230 2.11 -12.57 -10.01
N GLY A 231 2.62 -11.98 -11.11
CA GLY A 231 3.80 -11.12 -11.07
C GLY A 231 3.68 -9.89 -10.16
N MET A 232 2.50 -9.28 -9.98
CA MET A 232 2.33 -8.20 -8.98
C MET A 232 2.60 -8.69 -7.55
N ILE A 233 2.11 -9.88 -7.21
CA ILE A 233 2.29 -10.50 -5.89
C ILE A 233 3.76 -10.87 -5.69
N ILE A 234 4.38 -11.52 -6.69
CA ILE A 234 5.80 -11.92 -6.64
C ILE A 234 6.71 -10.69 -6.49
N CYS A 235 6.43 -9.59 -7.21
CA CYS A 235 7.20 -8.35 -7.08
C CYS A 235 7.17 -7.79 -5.66
N LEU A 236 5.99 -7.68 -5.06
CA LEU A 236 5.83 -7.21 -3.69
C LEU A 236 6.45 -8.18 -2.67
N ALA A 237 6.29 -9.49 -2.90
CA ALA A 237 6.85 -10.51 -2.04
C ALA A 237 8.38 -10.46 -2.00
N LYS A 238 9.02 -10.32 -3.16
CA LYS A 238 10.47 -10.13 -3.25
C LYS A 238 10.91 -8.82 -2.59
N LYS A 239 10.18 -7.73 -2.83
CA LYS A 239 10.50 -6.41 -2.27
C LYS A 239 10.48 -6.40 -0.74
N TYR A 240 9.54 -7.11 -0.13
CA TYR A 240 9.26 -7.03 1.30
C TYR A 240 9.58 -8.31 2.09
N ASN A 241 10.24 -9.28 1.45
CA ASN A 241 10.57 -10.58 2.03
C ASN A 241 9.34 -11.32 2.59
N ILE A 242 8.30 -11.49 1.75
CA ILE A 242 7.03 -12.11 2.15
C ILE A 242 7.07 -13.63 1.95
N ASN A 243 6.62 -14.38 2.95
CA ASN A 243 6.34 -15.81 2.83
C ASN A 243 5.00 -16.04 2.13
N LEU A 244 5.03 -16.36 0.84
CA LEU A 244 3.80 -16.60 0.05
C LEU A 244 2.96 -17.76 0.60
N ARG A 245 3.56 -18.90 0.96
CA ARG A 245 2.81 -20.08 1.43
C ARG A 245 2.01 -19.84 2.71
N LYS A 246 2.46 -18.89 3.55
CA LYS A 246 1.75 -18.49 4.78
C LYS A 246 0.85 -17.25 4.58
N SER A 247 0.89 -16.63 3.42
CA SER A 247 0.18 -15.39 3.10
C SER A 247 -1.14 -15.66 2.37
N TYR A 248 -1.97 -14.62 2.26
CA TYR A 248 -3.32 -14.72 1.73
C TYR A 248 -3.56 -13.77 0.56
N LEU A 249 -4.38 -14.16 -0.41
CA LEU A 249 -5.02 -13.25 -1.36
C LEU A 249 -6.52 -13.22 -1.11
N ILE A 250 -7.06 -12.03 -0.85
CA ILE A 250 -8.50 -11.78 -0.74
C ILE A 250 -8.98 -11.18 -2.07
N GLY A 251 -9.80 -11.93 -2.79
CA GLY A 251 -10.25 -11.61 -4.14
C GLY A 251 -11.77 -11.47 -4.24
N GLY A 252 -12.20 -10.79 -5.30
CA GLY A 252 -13.62 -10.63 -5.62
C GLY A 252 -14.10 -11.58 -6.73
N ASN A 253 -13.18 -12.21 -7.48
CA ASN A 253 -13.50 -13.01 -8.66
C ASN A 253 -12.54 -14.20 -8.86
N ASP A 254 -12.88 -15.07 -9.81
CA ASP A 254 -12.07 -16.24 -10.20
C ASP A 254 -10.65 -15.90 -10.64
N THR A 255 -10.47 -14.77 -11.32
CA THR A 255 -9.16 -14.30 -11.78
C THR A 255 -8.25 -14.02 -10.58
N ASP A 256 -8.79 -13.43 -9.50
CA ASP A 256 -8.06 -13.25 -8.25
C ASP A 256 -7.70 -14.61 -7.64
N ILE A 257 -8.66 -15.52 -7.51
CA ILE A 257 -8.41 -16.86 -6.93
C ILE A 257 -7.33 -17.61 -7.72
N LEU A 258 -7.40 -17.61 -9.05
CA LEU A 258 -6.36 -18.19 -9.90
C LEU A 258 -5.00 -17.53 -9.65
N THR A 259 -4.94 -16.21 -9.56
CA THR A 259 -3.69 -15.47 -9.28
C THR A 259 -3.08 -15.92 -7.96
N GLY A 260 -3.90 -16.06 -6.91
CA GLY A 260 -3.45 -16.48 -5.60
C GLY A 260 -2.92 -17.90 -5.59
N LYS A 261 -3.62 -18.83 -6.24
CA LYS A 261 -3.17 -20.22 -6.40
C LYS A 261 -1.84 -20.29 -7.16
N LEU A 262 -1.71 -19.58 -8.27
CA LEU A 262 -0.46 -19.51 -9.04
C LEU A 262 0.70 -18.86 -8.26
N ALA A 263 0.39 -18.04 -7.26
CA ALA A 263 1.37 -17.44 -6.35
C ALA A 263 1.64 -18.30 -5.10
N ASN A 264 1.04 -19.48 -4.97
CA ASN A 264 1.08 -20.31 -3.75
C ASN A 264 0.56 -19.61 -2.48
N LEU A 265 -0.41 -18.71 -2.62
CA LEU A 265 -1.12 -18.08 -1.50
C LEU A 265 -2.35 -18.92 -1.11
N LYS A 266 -2.77 -18.82 0.15
CA LYS A 266 -4.13 -19.19 0.54
C LYS A 266 -5.12 -18.17 -0.05
N THR A 267 -6.24 -18.61 -0.59
CA THR A 267 -7.18 -17.74 -1.31
C THR A 267 -8.52 -17.61 -0.58
N VAL A 268 -8.98 -16.37 -0.42
CA VAL A 268 -10.26 -16.04 0.19
C VAL A 268 -11.12 -15.32 -0.84
N LEU A 269 -12.26 -15.89 -1.18
CA LEU A 269 -13.24 -15.27 -2.08
C LEU A 269 -14.28 -14.50 -1.27
N ILE A 270 -14.46 -13.22 -1.59
CA ILE A 270 -15.60 -12.43 -1.12
C ILE A 270 -16.79 -12.71 -2.03
N LYS A 271 -17.87 -13.24 -1.45
CA LYS A 271 -19.10 -13.52 -2.17
C LYS A 271 -19.74 -12.23 -2.67
N ASN A 272 -20.10 -12.20 -3.95
CA ASN A 272 -20.88 -11.12 -4.56
C ASN A 272 -21.90 -11.71 -5.54
N ILE A 273 -22.85 -10.90 -6.03
CA ILE A 273 -23.92 -11.36 -6.94
C ILE A 273 -23.34 -12.01 -8.22
N LYS A 274 -22.17 -11.55 -8.68
CA LYS A 274 -21.47 -12.07 -9.86
C LYS A 274 -20.70 -13.37 -9.59
N THR A 275 -20.64 -13.86 -8.35
CA THR A 275 -19.99 -15.15 -8.06
C THR A 275 -20.56 -16.33 -8.81
N LYS A 276 -21.85 -16.29 -9.13
CA LYS A 276 -22.52 -17.34 -9.90
C LYS A 276 -22.09 -17.39 -11.37
N SER A 277 -21.44 -16.34 -11.90
CA SER A 277 -21.03 -16.27 -13.31
C SER A 277 -19.53 -16.53 -13.54
N TYR A 278 -18.78 -16.90 -12.51
CA TYR A 278 -17.35 -17.19 -12.61
C TYR A 278 -17.09 -18.52 -13.33
N ARG A 279 -16.24 -18.46 -14.37
CA ARG A 279 -16.20 -19.46 -15.46
C ARG A 279 -15.04 -20.46 -15.34
N LEU A 280 -14.10 -20.22 -14.40
CA LEU A 280 -12.85 -20.97 -14.36
C LEU A 280 -12.93 -22.27 -13.51
N GLY A 281 -14.03 -22.54 -12.80
CA GLY A 281 -14.17 -23.76 -11.98
C GLY A 281 -13.18 -23.88 -10.81
N ILE A 282 -12.45 -22.82 -10.47
CA ILE A 282 -11.40 -22.83 -9.45
C ILE A 282 -12.02 -22.64 -8.07
N LYS A 283 -11.75 -23.58 -7.15
CA LYS A 283 -12.21 -23.50 -5.77
C LYS A 283 -11.26 -22.63 -4.91
N PRO A 284 -11.77 -21.57 -4.23
CA PRO A 284 -10.98 -20.85 -3.24
C PRO A 284 -10.79 -21.71 -1.98
N ASP A 285 -9.77 -21.39 -1.16
CA ASP A 285 -9.60 -22.07 0.14
C ASP A 285 -10.70 -21.67 1.12
N PHE A 286 -11.16 -20.42 1.06
CA PHE A 286 -12.22 -19.90 1.93
C PHE A 286 -13.20 -19.03 1.17
N ASN A 287 -14.45 -18.99 1.66
CA ASN A 287 -15.49 -18.09 1.18
C ASN A 287 -16.04 -17.26 2.34
N VAL A 288 -16.22 -15.96 2.13
CA VAL A 288 -16.77 -15.02 3.13
C VAL A 288 -17.68 -14.00 2.47
N ASN A 289 -18.44 -13.20 3.23
CA ASN A 289 -19.35 -12.21 2.65
C ASN A 289 -18.73 -10.81 2.50
N ASN A 290 -17.63 -10.52 3.21
CA ASN A 290 -16.99 -9.20 3.17
C ASN A 290 -15.53 -9.27 3.68
N LEU A 291 -14.78 -8.17 3.49
CA LEU A 291 -13.38 -8.08 3.90
C LEU A 291 -13.19 -8.21 5.42
N TYR A 292 -14.14 -7.73 6.23
CA TYR A 292 -14.03 -7.81 7.69
C TYR A 292 -14.08 -9.26 8.19
N GLU A 293 -14.95 -10.08 7.59
CA GLU A 293 -14.99 -11.53 7.82
C GLU A 293 -13.70 -12.21 7.35
N ALA A 294 -13.20 -11.88 6.15
CA ALA A 294 -11.94 -12.42 5.64
C ALA A 294 -10.77 -12.17 6.62
N VAL A 295 -10.62 -10.93 7.08
CA VAL A 295 -9.56 -10.57 8.04
C VAL A 295 -9.74 -11.30 9.37
N SER A 296 -10.98 -11.40 9.86
CA SER A 296 -11.26 -12.12 11.10
C SER A 296 -10.96 -13.61 10.99
N LEU A 297 -11.21 -14.22 9.83
CA LEU A 297 -10.82 -15.59 9.53
C LEU A 297 -9.29 -15.73 9.53
N ILE A 298 -8.57 -14.89 8.79
CA ILE A 298 -7.10 -14.94 8.70
C ILE A 298 -6.44 -14.85 10.07
N LEU A 299 -6.93 -13.96 10.95
CA LEU A 299 -6.39 -13.80 12.29
C LEU A 299 -6.66 -15.00 13.21
N ARG A 300 -7.68 -15.83 12.93
CA ARG A 300 -7.92 -17.08 13.66
C ARG A 300 -6.98 -18.19 13.19
N TYR A 301 -6.75 -18.30 11.87
CA TYR A 301 -5.89 -19.31 11.24
C TYR A 301 -4.38 -18.99 11.27
N LYS A 302 -3.98 -17.82 11.77
CA LYS A 302 -2.56 -17.46 11.99
C LYS A 302 -1.99 -18.15 13.24
N LYS A 303 -2.84 -18.59 14.18
CA LYS A 303 -2.42 -19.32 15.37
C LYS A 303 -1.74 -20.63 15.01
#